data_AF-A0A382UQH7-F1
#
_entry.id   AF-A0A382UQH7-F1
#
_cell.length_a   1.000
_cell.length_b   1.000
_cell.length_c   1.000
_cell.angle_alpha   90.00
_cell.angle_beta   90.00
_cell.angle_gamma   90.00
#
_symmetry.space_group_name_H-M   'P 1'
#
loop_
_entity.id
_entity.type
_entity.pdbx_description
1 polymer ?
#
loop_
_entity_poly.entity_id
_entity_poly.type
_entity_poly.pdbx_seq_one_letter_code
_entity_poly.pdbx_strand_id
1 'polypeptide(L)' 'MKLAFMGTPHFAVPTLDALITSEHELALVVTNPDRPAGRGRKL' A
#
# COMPACT_ATOMS: atom_id res chain seq x y z
N MET A 1 -10.87 6.74 -13.95
CA MET A 1 -9.83 7.74 -13.66
C MET A 1 -8.50 7.01 -13.46
N LYS A 2 -7.36 7.63 -13.79
CA LYS A 2 -6.04 7.07 -13.48
C LYS A 2 -5.63 7.47 -12.06
N LEU A 3 -5.23 6.49 -11.25
CA LEU A 3 -4.87 6.66 -9.85
C LEU A 3 -3.46 6.15 -9.57
N ALA A 4 -2.82 6.76 -8.58
CA ALA A 4 -1.64 6.22 -7.92
C ALA A 4 -1.99 5.96 -6.44
N PHE A 5 -1.62 4.79 -5.94
CA PHE A 5 -1.78 4.42 -4.54
C PHE A 5 -0.43 4.49 -3.82
N MET A 6 -0.40 5.11 -2.65
CA MET A 6 0.81 5.23 -1.82
C MET A 6 0.51 4.66 -0.44
N GLY A 7 1.01 3.44 -0.16
CA GLY A 7 0.70 2.72 1.06
C GLY A 7 1.76 1.65 1.38
N THR A 8 1.98 1.42 2.66
CA THR A 8 2.93 0.44 3.20
C THR A 8 2.37 -0.36 4.38
N PRO A 9 1.70 0.26 5.37
CA PRO A 9 1.30 -0.49 6.55
C PRO A 9 0.17 -1.47 6.22
N HIS A 10 0.02 -2.51 7.04
CA HIS A 10 -0.98 -3.55 6.82
C HIS A 10 -2.41 -3.01 6.71
N PHE A 11 -2.73 -1.91 7.42
CA PHE A 11 -4.05 -1.28 7.35
C PHE A 11 -4.35 -0.64 5.97
N ALA A 12 -3.35 -0.42 5.12
CA ALA A 12 -3.52 0.15 3.80
C ALA A 12 -3.97 -0.90 2.76
N VAL A 13 -3.84 -2.19 3.07
CA VAL A 13 -4.16 -3.30 2.16
C VAL A 13 -5.64 -3.32 1.76
N PRO A 14 -6.63 -3.16 2.67
CA PRO A 14 -8.03 -3.17 2.27
C PRO A 14 -8.40 -2.02 1.30
N THR A 15 -7.73 -0.87 1.41
CA THR A 15 -7.91 0.24 0.47
C THR A 15 -7.33 -0.11 -0.91
N LEU A 16 -6.15 -0.73 -0.95
CA LEU A 16 -5.56 -1.20 -2.20
C LEU A 16 -6.46 -2.22 -2.90
N ASP A 17 -7.00 -3.19 -2.15
CA ASP A 17 -7.90 -4.22 -2.69
C ASP A 17 -9.15 -3.60 -3.31
N ALA A 18 -9.77 -2.64 -2.62
CA ALA A 18 -10.94 -1.93 -3.13
C ALA A 18 -10.63 -1.17 -4.43
N LEU A 19 -9.45 -0.52 -4.51
CA LEU A 19 -9.02 0.21 -5.71
C LEU A 19 -8.76 -0.73 -6.89
N ILE A 20 -8.18 -1.91 -6.66
CA ILE A 20 -7.95 -2.92 -7.70
C ILE A 20 -9.27 -3.40 -8.31
N THR A 21 -10.33 -3.52 -7.49
CA THR A 21 -11.66 -3.94 -7.95
C THR A 21 -12.56 -2.80 -8.46
N SER A 22 -12.07 -1.56 -8.42
CA SER A 22 -12.86 -0.39 -8.84
C SER A 22 -12.83 -0.18 -10.35
N GLU A 23 -13.67 0.73 -10.85
CA GLU A 23 -13.65 1.17 -12.26
C GLU A 23 -12.47 2.11 -12.58
N HIS A 24 -11.59 2.36 -11.61
CA HIS A 24 -10.42 3.20 -11.79
C HIS A 24 -9.20 2.40 -12.24
N GLU A 25 -8.38 3.02 -13.08
CA GLU A 25 -7.11 2.42 -13.51
C GLU A 25 -6.04 2.75 -12.47
N LEU A 26 -5.58 1.74 -11.73
CA LEU A 26 -4.48 1.88 -10.78
C LEU A 26 -3.14 1.80 -11.53
N ALA A 27 -2.60 2.96 -11.92
CA ALA A 27 -1.42 3.07 -12.78
C ALA A 27 -0.09 2.92 -12.03
N LEU A 28 -0.08 3.15 -10.72
CA LEU A 28 1.13 3.11 -9.90
C LEU A 28 0.82 2.72 -8.46
N VAL A 29 1.70 1.90 -7.88
CA VAL A 29 1.73 1.59 -6.44
C VAL A 29 3.09 1.99 -5.89
N VAL A 30 3.09 2.81 -4.85
CA VAL A 30 4.31 3.22 -4.12
C VAL A 30 4.25 2.65 -2.70
N THR A 31 5.31 1.96 -2.31
CA THR A 31 5.50 1.43 -0.96
C THR A 31 6.89 1.80 -0.44
N ASN A 32 7.08 1.77 0.87
CA ASN A 32 8.41 1.88 1.44
C ASN A 32 9.24 0.66 1.03
N PRO A 33 10.54 0.83 0.76
CA PRO A 33 11.43 -0.29 0.51
C PRO A 33 11.50 -1.21 1.73
N ASP A 34 11.80 -2.49 1.47
CA ASP A 34 12.02 -3.47 2.53
C ASP A 34 13.09 -2.97 3.50
N ARG A 35 12.77 -2.95 4.79
CA ARG A 35 13.71 -2.63 5.85
C ARG A 35 14.00 -3.89 6.64
N PRO A 36 15.25 -4.09 7.11
CA PRO A 36 15.57 -5.19 8.01
C PRO A 36 14.58 -5.21 9.18
N ALA A 37 13.84 -6.31 9.32
CA ALA A 37 12.97 -6.53 10.46
C ALA A 37 13.83 -6.85 11.69
N GLY A 38 13.54 -6.20 12.81
CA GLY A 38 14.20 -6.48 14.09
C GLY A 38 15.26 -5.45 14.50
N ARG A 39 14.81 -4.28 14.96
CA ARG A 39 15.34 -3.55 16.13
C ARG A 39 14.39 -2.37 16.43
N GLY A 40 13.86 -2.34 17.66
CA GLY A 40 13.06 -1.21 18.19
C GLY A 40 11.56 -1.47 18.33
N ARG A 41 11.16 -1.82 19.57
CA ARG A 41 9.82 -1.87 20.19
C ARG A 41 8.67 -2.53 19.42
N LYS A 42 8.33 -3.75 19.88
CA LYS A 42 6.96 -4.23 19.94
C LYS A 42 6.14 -3.25 20.79
N LEU A 43 5.06 -2.73 20.23
CA LEU A 43 3.91 -2.22 20.98
C LEU A 43 2.82 -3.29 20.89
#